data_AF-A0A7V5VJB5-F1
#
_entry.id   AF-A0A7V5VJB5-F1
#
_cell.length_a   1.000
_cell.length_b   1.000
_cell.length_c   1.000
_cell.angle_alpha   90.00
_cell.angle_beta   90.00
_cell.angle_gamma   90.00
#
_symmetry.space_group_name_H-M   'P 1'
#
loop_
_entity.id
_entity.type
_entity.pdbx_description
1 polymer ?
#
loop_
_entity_poly.entity_id
_entity_poly.type
_entity_poly.pdbx_seq_one_letter_code
_entity_poly.pdbx_strand_id
1 'polypeptide(L)' 'MSVSPPPTPTYPPAIEHAVAHISDLLRGDYALSLRTIALLLLQDDPEIWDEVEAQESAGTLERIRTLKTELEKA' A
#
# COMPACT_ATOMS: atom_id res chain seq x y z
N MET A 1 10.18 3.85 32.36
CA MET A 1 8.86 3.23 32.13
C MET A 1 8.86 2.73 30.71
N SER A 2 8.78 1.42 30.49
CA SER A 2 8.68 0.85 29.13
C SER A 2 7.20 0.82 28.76
N VAL A 3 6.76 1.81 28.00
CA VAL A 3 5.43 1.78 27.39
C VAL A 3 5.51 0.85 26.18
N SER A 4 4.74 -0.24 26.19
CA SER A 4 4.56 -1.06 25.01
C SER A 4 4.03 -0.19 23.87
N PRO A 5 4.52 -0.33 22.63
CA PRO A 5 3.96 0.40 21.51
C PRO A 5 2.47 0.04 21.39
N PRO A 6 1.62 1.02 21.02
CA PRO A 6 0.21 0.76 20.81
C PRO A 6 0.03 -0.31 19.72
N PRO A 7 -1.03 -1.12 19.80
CA PRO A 7 -1.33 -2.08 18.74
C PRO A 7 -1.49 -1.35 17.42
N THR A 8 -1.01 -1.96 16.35
CA THR A 8 -1.16 -1.42 14.99
C THR A 8 -2.65 -1.21 14.72
N PRO A 9 -3.09 -0.01 14.29
CA PRO A 9 -4.49 0.22 13.97
C PRO A 9 -4.92 -0.76 12.87
N THR A 10 -6.00 -1.47 13.13
CA THR A 10 -6.62 -2.42 12.21
C THR A 10 -7.72 -1.70 11.43
N TYR A 11 -7.61 -1.73 10.11
CA TYR A 11 -8.60 -1.18 9.19
C TYR A 11 -9.71 -2.21 8.93
N PRO A 12 -10.82 -1.80 8.29
CA PRO A 12 -11.81 -2.74 7.76
C PRO A 12 -11.17 -3.83 6.90
N PRO A 13 -11.71 -5.07 6.89
CA PRO A 13 -11.09 -6.22 6.21
C PRO A 13 -10.74 -5.97 4.74
N ALA A 14 -11.57 -5.20 4.02
CA ALA A 14 -11.31 -4.85 2.62
C ALA A 14 -10.01 -4.05 2.44
N ILE A 15 -9.75 -3.09 3.34
CA ILE A 15 -8.52 -2.30 3.33
C ILE A 15 -7.32 -3.17 3.70
N GLU A 16 -7.45 -4.00 4.74
CA GLU A 16 -6.36 -4.90 5.14
C GLU A 16 -5.97 -5.89 4.03
N HIS A 17 -6.95 -6.45 3.33
CA HIS A 17 -6.70 -7.32 2.18
C HIS A 17 -6.04 -6.57 1.02
N ALA A 18 -6.50 -5.36 0.70
CA ALA A 18 -5.88 -4.54 -0.34
C ALA A 18 -4.42 -4.20 0.01
N VAL A 19 -4.17 -3.81 1.26
CA VAL A 19 -2.82 -3.51 1.75
C VAL A 19 -1.91 -4.73 1.67
N ALA A 20 -2.38 -5.92 2.05
CA ALA A 20 -1.61 -7.16 1.94
C ALA A 20 -1.28 -7.47 0.47
N HIS A 21 -2.26 -7.43 -0.43
CA HIS A 21 -2.05 -7.67 -1.85
C HIS A 21 -1.07 -6.67 -2.49
N ILE A 22 -1.21 -5.38 -2.20
CA ILE A 22 -0.29 -4.37 -2.73
C ILE A 22 1.12 -4.64 -2.19
N SER A 23 1.27 -4.91 -0.90
CA SER A 23 2.57 -5.25 -0.29
C SER A 23 3.22 -6.46 -0.96
N ASP A 24 2.44 -7.48 -1.32
CA ASP A 24 2.91 -8.68 -2.01
C ASP A 24 3.27 -8.43 -3.49
N LEU A 25 2.83 -7.33 -4.09
CA LEU A 25 3.17 -6.93 -5.46
C LEU A 25 4.45 -6.11 -5.53
N LEU A 26 4.73 -5.31 -4.49
CA LEU A 26 5.89 -4.42 -4.43
C LEU A 26 7.21 -5.21 -4.33
N ARG A 27 8.18 -4.83 -5.16
CA ARG A 27 9.53 -5.43 -5.24
C ARG A 27 10.65 -4.40 -5.16
N GLY A 28 10.32 -3.11 -5.24
CA GLY A 28 11.23 -1.98 -5.09
C GLY A 28 11.89 -1.90 -3.70
N ASP A 29 12.93 -1.08 -3.62
CA ASP A 29 13.68 -0.81 -2.40
C ASP A 29 13.17 0.50 -1.79
N TYR A 30 12.17 0.38 -0.91
CA TYR A 30 11.47 1.51 -0.31
C TYR A 30 12.08 1.91 1.03
N ALA A 31 12.18 3.22 1.28
CA ALA A 31 12.61 3.73 2.57
C ALA A 31 11.59 3.46 3.71
N LEU A 32 10.32 3.29 3.35
CA LEU A 32 9.23 2.98 4.27
C LEU A 32 8.85 1.49 4.20
N SER A 33 8.11 1.02 5.21
CA SER A 33 7.58 -0.34 5.18
C SER A 33 6.60 -0.54 4.01
N LEU A 34 6.57 -1.74 3.42
CA LEU A 34 5.63 -2.07 2.33
C LEU A 34 4.16 -1.82 2.73
N ARG A 35 3.82 -2.08 4.00
CA ARG A 35 2.48 -1.77 4.55
C ARG A 35 2.20 -0.27 4.50
N THR A 36 3.17 0.57 4.83
CA THR A 36 3.05 2.03 4.77
C THR A 36 2.89 2.50 3.33
N ILE A 37 3.74 2.01 2.41
CA ILE A 37 3.64 2.32 0.97
C ILE A 37 2.26 1.95 0.44
N ALA A 38 1.79 0.73 0.72
CA ALA A 38 0.48 0.26 0.31
C ALA A 38 -0.66 1.14 0.82
N LEU A 39 -0.61 1.58 2.08
CA LEU A 39 -1.62 2.49 2.65
C LEU A 39 -1.61 3.87 1.99
N LEU A 40 -0.44 4.41 1.66
CA LEU A 40 -0.32 5.72 1.02
C LEU A 40 -0.76 5.67 -0.45
N LEU A 41 -0.48 4.57 -1.15
CA LEU A 41 -1.02 4.31 -2.50
C LEU A 41 -2.55 4.29 -2.52
N LEU A 42 -3.19 3.67 -1.52
CA LEU A 42 -4.65 3.68 -1.40
C LEU A 42 -5.22 5.08 -1.12
N GLN A 43 -4.42 6.00 -0.59
CA GLN A 43 -4.78 7.39 -0.30
C GLN A 43 -4.47 8.36 -1.45
N ASP A 44 -4.01 7.85 -2.60
CA ASP A 44 -3.54 8.66 -3.73
C ASP A 44 -2.43 9.65 -3.38
N ASP A 45 -1.52 9.27 -2.47
CA ASP A 45 -0.36 10.09 -2.18
C ASP A 45 0.54 10.22 -3.43
N PRO A 46 0.69 11.43 -4.02
CA PRO A 46 1.35 11.58 -5.31
C PRO A 46 2.86 11.32 -5.22
N GLU A 47 3.50 11.62 -4.09
CA GLU A 47 4.94 11.39 -3.89
C GLU A 47 5.24 9.88 -3.86
N ILE A 48 4.38 9.11 -3.19
CA ILE A 48 4.48 7.65 -3.17
C ILE A 48 4.16 7.04 -4.54
N TRP A 49 3.19 7.57 -5.26
CA TRP A 49 2.92 7.12 -6.63
C TRP A 49 4.13 7.34 -7.54
N ASP A 50 4.76 8.52 -7.50
CA ASP A 50 5.97 8.81 -8.28
C ASP A 50 7.13 7.87 -7.90
N GLU A 51 7.33 7.59 -6.61
CA GLU A 51 8.36 6.67 -6.13
C GLU A 51 8.13 5.23 -6.62
N VAL A 52 6.90 4.75 -6.55
CA VAL A 52 6.53 3.39 -6.99
C VAL A 52 6.59 3.29 -8.51
N GLU A 53 6.21 4.33 -9.25
CA GLU A 53 6.34 4.38 -10.72
C GLU A 53 7.79 4.34 -11.20
N ALA A 54 8.73 4.91 -10.43
CA ALA A 54 10.14 4.87 -10.74
C ALA A 54 10.79 3.49 -10.54
N GLN A 55 10.19 2.64 -9.69
CA GLN A 55 10.79 1.39 -9.24
C GLN A 55 10.08 0.13 -9.75
N GLU A 56 8.78 0.21 -10.01
CA GLU A 56 7.96 -0.95 -10.38
C GLU A 56 7.68 -1.04 -11.88
N SER A 57 7.31 -2.25 -12.31
CA SER A 57 6.88 -2.46 -13.70
C SER A 57 5.50 -1.87 -13.97
N ALA A 58 5.23 -1.50 -15.23
CA ALA A 58 3.90 -1.08 -15.67
C ALA A 58 2.78 -2.09 -15.31
N GLY A 59 3.07 -3.39 -15.38
CA GLY A 59 2.13 -4.43 -14.99
C GLY A 59 1.84 -4.48 -13.49
N THR A 60 2.84 -4.16 -12.65
CA THR A 60 2.63 -3.99 -11.21
C THR A 60 1.71 -2.79 -10.94
N LEU A 61 2.00 -1.65 -11.57
CA LEU A 61 1.21 -0.42 -11.41
C LEU A 61 -0.25 -0.60 -11.83
N GLU A 62 -0.50 -1.27 -12.95
CA GLU A 62 -1.86 -1.57 -13.43
C GLU A 62 -2.64 -2.43 -12.44
N ARG A 63 -2.00 -3.44 -11.85
CA ARG A 63 -2.61 -4.29 -10.82
C ARG A 63 -2.97 -3.51 -9.56
N ILE A 64 -2.08 -2.63 -9.10
CA ILE A 64 -2.34 -1.77 -7.94
C ILE A 64 -3.53 -0.84 -8.21
N ARG A 65 -3.59 -0.20 -9.39
CA ARG A 65 -4.73 0.65 -9.79
C ARG A 65 -6.05 -0.12 -9.87
N THR A 66 -5.99 -1.36 -10.34
CA THR A 66 -7.17 -2.25 -10.42
C THR A 66 -7.70 -2.55 -9.03
N LEU A 67 -6.83 -2.96 -8.09
CA LEU A 67 -7.20 -3.23 -6.69
C LEU A 67 -7.84 -2.01 -6.02
N LYS A 68 -7.29 -0.81 -6.25
CA LYS A 68 -7.87 0.43 -5.72
C LYS A 68 -9.27 0.71 -6.29
N THR A 69 -9.44 0.55 -7.59
CA THR A 69 -10.73 0.75 -8.27
C THR A 69 -11.79 -0.25 -7.78
N GLU A 70 -11.41 -1.49 -7.48
CA GLU A 70 -12.29 -2.49 -6.89
C GLU A 70 -12.71 -2.13 -5.47
N LEU A 71 -11.77 -1.61 -4.66
CA LEU A 71 -12.03 -1.17 -3.29
C LEU A 71 -13.00 0.02 -3.22
N GLU A 72 -12.88 0.98 -4.15
CA GLU A 72 -13.79 2.14 -4.23
C GLU A 72 -15.23 1.78 -4.63
N LYS A 73 -15.42 0.62 -5.26
CA LYS A 73 -16.73 0.12 -5.72
C LYS A 73 -17.40 -0.83 -4.72
N ALA A 74 -16.67 -1.29 -3.71
CA ALA A 74 -17.14 -2.23 -2.69
C ALA A 74 -17.89 -1.51 -1.56
#